data_AF-A0A8K0QTB4-F1
#
_entry.id   AF-A0A8K0QTB4-F1
#
_cell.length_a   1.000
_cell.length_b   1.000
_cell.length_c   1.000
_cell.angle_alpha   90.00
_cell.angle_beta   90.00
_cell.angle_gamma   90.00
#
_symmetry.space_group_name_H-M   'P 1'
#
loop_
_entity.id
_entity.type
_entity.pdbx_description
1 polymer ?
#
loop_
_entity_poly.entity_id
_entity_poly.type
_entity_poly.pdbx_seq_one_letter_code
_entity_poly.pdbx_strand_id
1 'polypeptide(L)'
;MLLKISHFIFLSSFILQTQAKIGDFCKKGEASGTCQKTSNCASGVTLQDLCPNDPGDVRCCFPRYPCNIDTFPGVCQDKTASTCGGDHGYFKDLCPGGNNVQCCISKTTIDKFVDFLETTYKLAIQYKSGASGKKSANELVMEWLRHEKYDGLTSGWDTLIGGVDDGWINFAKGKKHPMFNQFADPHFCGQAFETDHLGASMNAVFRYPPLAYPYVNRGDFGGWGGDLSTLYAEWSRAGKPARSWVKDRIIGNTGTFKLLDAIEDTDAFNIGIILSNLPARAIHEIAKDYYKPKAGYRTRFSAFFKKRFTDREHAKTLAREMLTGPGHLSPSNEDSVIPLLRTAAIKKDGILTPLPSSLSVAELAPFIDGFVDALEELAKDKGKAC
;
A
#
# COMPACT_ATOMS: atom_id res chain seq x y z
N MET A 1 36.64 -80.12 -49.23
CA MET A 1 36.43 -79.66 -47.84
C MET A 1 35.85 -78.24 -47.92
N LEU A 2 34.55 -78.15 -47.69
CA LEU A 2 33.69 -77.02 -47.27
C LEU A 2 34.00 -75.55 -47.65
N LEU A 3 33.02 -74.96 -48.36
CA LEU A 3 32.66 -73.54 -48.49
C LEU A 3 32.65 -72.77 -47.15
N LYS A 4 32.85 -71.44 -47.21
CA LYS A 4 32.00 -70.47 -46.48
C LYS A 4 32.09 -69.05 -47.07
N ILE A 5 30.97 -68.60 -47.63
CA ILE A 5 30.67 -67.22 -48.05
C ILE A 5 30.02 -66.53 -46.85
N SER A 6 30.61 -65.46 -46.32
CA SER A 6 30.01 -64.66 -45.24
C SER A 6 29.24 -63.49 -45.83
N HIS A 7 27.91 -63.54 -45.72
CA HIS A 7 27.00 -62.41 -45.94
C HIS A 7 27.09 -61.43 -44.77
N PHE A 8 27.36 -60.16 -45.06
CA PHE A 8 27.17 -59.06 -44.12
C PHE A 8 25.70 -58.62 -44.17
N ILE A 9 24.95 -58.94 -43.12
CA ILE A 9 23.59 -58.43 -42.92
C ILE A 9 23.69 -57.09 -42.18
N PHE A 10 23.38 -55.99 -42.86
CA PHE A 10 23.14 -54.69 -42.24
C PHE A 10 21.76 -54.75 -41.54
N LEU A 11 21.75 -54.94 -40.22
CA LEU A 11 20.56 -54.71 -39.40
C LEU A 11 20.40 -53.21 -39.18
N SER A 12 19.59 -52.57 -40.04
CA SER A 12 19.04 -51.25 -39.81
C SER A 12 18.10 -51.30 -38.62
N SER A 13 18.62 -50.94 -37.44
CA SER A 13 17.81 -50.78 -36.24
C SER A 13 16.90 -49.56 -36.43
N PHE A 14 15.64 -49.80 -36.82
CA PHE A 14 14.57 -48.83 -36.67
C PHE A 14 14.36 -48.59 -35.17
N ILE A 15 15.01 -47.55 -34.64
CA ILE A 15 14.62 -46.97 -33.35
C ILE A 15 13.21 -46.43 -33.58
N LEU A 16 12.20 -47.13 -33.06
CA LEU A 16 10.89 -46.52 -32.84
C LEU A 16 11.10 -45.35 -31.88
N GLN A 17 11.26 -44.15 -32.43
CA GLN A 17 11.10 -42.93 -31.67
C GLN A 17 9.65 -42.91 -31.20
N THR A 18 9.43 -43.23 -29.93
CA THR A 18 8.18 -42.95 -29.24
C THR A 18 7.95 -41.45 -29.37
N GLN A 19 7.09 -41.05 -30.31
CA GLN A 19 6.74 -39.64 -30.47
C GLN A 19 6.17 -39.14 -29.14
N ALA A 20 6.66 -37.98 -28.69
CA ALA A 20 6.10 -37.24 -27.57
C ALA A 20 4.58 -37.26 -27.65
N LYS A 21 3.89 -37.63 -26.56
CA LYS A 21 2.44 -37.72 -26.61
C LYS A 21 1.87 -36.31 -26.44
N ILE A 22 1.49 -35.70 -27.57
CA ILE A 22 0.64 -34.50 -27.59
C ILE A 22 -0.55 -34.75 -26.64
N GLY A 23 -0.80 -33.80 -25.75
CA GLY A 23 -1.81 -33.88 -24.70
C GLY A 23 -1.27 -34.18 -23.30
N ASP A 24 0.01 -34.58 -23.16
CA ASP A 24 0.62 -34.78 -21.85
C ASP A 24 0.74 -33.46 -21.07
N PHE A 25 0.72 -33.54 -19.74
CA PHE A 25 0.91 -32.39 -18.87
C PHE A 25 2.38 -32.01 -18.73
N CYS A 26 2.64 -30.71 -18.67
CA CYS A 26 3.96 -30.15 -18.45
C CYS A 26 3.89 -29.02 -17.42
N LYS A 27 5.00 -28.73 -16.72
CA LYS A 27 5.01 -27.78 -15.59
C LYS A 27 6.24 -26.88 -15.61
N LYS A 28 6.07 -25.66 -15.10
CA LYS A 28 7.17 -24.74 -14.76
C LYS A 28 6.80 -23.95 -13.51
N GLY A 29 7.51 -24.23 -12.41
CA GLY A 29 7.10 -23.71 -11.10
C GLY A 29 5.69 -24.17 -10.75
N GLU A 30 4.82 -23.23 -10.38
CA GLU A 30 3.40 -23.49 -10.08
C GLU A 30 2.51 -23.55 -11.33
N ALA A 31 3.01 -23.11 -12.48
CA ALA A 31 2.25 -23.12 -13.73
C ALA A 31 2.15 -24.54 -14.30
N SER A 32 0.95 -24.92 -14.74
CA SER A 32 0.68 -26.17 -15.46
C SER A 32 0.20 -25.88 -16.87
N GLY A 33 0.73 -26.64 -17.82
CA GLY A 33 0.42 -26.55 -19.24
C GLY A 33 0.20 -27.94 -19.84
N THR A 34 0.01 -27.97 -21.16
CA THR A 34 -0.08 -29.22 -21.92
C THR A 34 0.85 -29.18 -23.12
N CYS A 35 1.38 -30.34 -23.49
CA CYS A 35 2.25 -30.53 -24.64
C CYS A 35 1.42 -30.50 -25.92
N GLN A 36 1.66 -29.49 -26.77
CA GLN A 36 0.89 -29.29 -28.00
C GLN A 36 1.81 -28.84 -29.13
N LYS A 37 1.35 -28.97 -30.38
CA LYS A 37 1.99 -28.25 -31.48
C LYS A 37 1.92 -26.75 -31.23
N THR A 38 2.99 -26.04 -31.55
CA THR A 38 3.07 -24.57 -31.43
C THR A 38 1.89 -23.84 -32.08
N SER A 39 1.41 -24.32 -33.24
CA SER A 39 0.23 -23.80 -33.93
C SER A 39 -1.08 -23.91 -33.15
N ASN A 40 -1.17 -24.83 -32.19
CA ASN A 40 -2.39 -25.12 -31.44
C ASN A 40 -2.50 -24.31 -30.15
N CYS A 41 -1.41 -23.63 -29.74
CA CYS A 41 -1.42 -22.76 -28.58
C CYS A 41 -2.00 -21.39 -28.96
N ALA A 42 -3.32 -21.30 -29.01
CA ALA A 42 -4.04 -20.10 -29.46
C ALA A 42 -3.87 -18.87 -28.55
N SER A 43 -3.45 -19.08 -27.29
CA SER A 43 -3.20 -18.00 -26.32
C SER A 43 -2.17 -18.45 -25.27
N GLY A 44 -1.50 -17.48 -24.64
CA GLY A 44 -0.57 -17.72 -23.54
C GLY A 44 0.89 -17.84 -23.97
N VAL A 45 1.66 -18.68 -23.26
CA VAL A 45 3.10 -18.86 -23.48
C VAL A 45 3.39 -20.27 -23.99
N THR A 46 4.34 -20.41 -24.92
CA THR A 46 4.93 -21.72 -25.25
C THR A 46 6.37 -21.80 -24.75
N LEU A 47 6.73 -22.90 -24.10
CA LEU A 47 8.09 -23.17 -23.61
C LEU A 47 8.62 -24.49 -24.18
N GLN A 48 9.90 -24.50 -24.53
CA GLN A 48 10.63 -25.68 -24.97
C GLN A 48 11.13 -26.49 -23.76
N ASP A 49 11.52 -27.75 -24.00
CA ASP A 49 12.20 -28.64 -23.04
C ASP A 49 11.40 -29.00 -21.78
N LEU A 50 10.07 -28.82 -21.83
CA LEU A 50 9.17 -29.17 -20.72
C LEU A 50 8.27 -30.38 -21.05
N CYS A 51 8.36 -30.91 -22.26
CA CYS A 51 7.56 -32.02 -22.74
C CYS A 51 8.48 -33.23 -23.07
N PRO A 52 8.10 -34.46 -22.71
CA PRO A 52 8.96 -35.63 -22.88
C PRO A 52 9.26 -35.91 -24.36
N ASN A 53 10.54 -36.03 -24.73
CA ASN A 53 10.99 -36.38 -26.09
C ASN A 53 10.51 -35.41 -27.21
N ASP A 54 10.47 -34.10 -26.93
CA ASP A 54 9.92 -33.06 -27.82
C ASP A 54 10.51 -33.06 -29.25
N PRO A 55 9.69 -33.32 -30.29
CA PRO A 55 9.96 -32.83 -31.64
C PRO A 55 9.99 -31.30 -31.64
N GLY A 56 10.77 -30.68 -32.54
CA GLY A 56 10.98 -29.21 -32.52
C GLY A 56 9.72 -28.33 -32.67
N ASP A 57 8.60 -28.88 -33.15
CA ASP A 57 7.30 -28.18 -33.30
C ASP A 57 6.33 -28.39 -32.13
N VAL A 58 6.66 -29.28 -31.18
CA VAL A 58 5.90 -29.50 -29.94
C VAL A 58 6.52 -28.66 -28.83
N ARG A 59 5.66 -27.97 -28.08
CA ARG A 59 6.04 -27.17 -26.91
C ARG A 59 5.02 -27.33 -25.81
N CYS A 60 5.44 -27.06 -24.59
CA CYS A 60 4.52 -26.90 -23.48
C CYS A 60 3.77 -25.57 -23.62
N CYS A 61 2.47 -25.66 -23.90
CA CYS A 61 1.58 -24.51 -23.98
C CYS A 61 0.96 -24.21 -22.61
N PHE A 62 1.07 -22.97 -22.16
CA PHE A 62 0.48 -22.44 -20.95
C PHE A 62 -0.56 -21.38 -21.31
N PRO A 63 -1.86 -21.74 -21.46
CA PRO A 63 -2.92 -20.79 -21.80
C PRO A 63 -3.09 -19.68 -20.76
N ARG A 64 -2.70 -19.94 -19.51
CA ARG A 64 -2.74 -19.01 -18.39
C ARG A 64 -1.47 -19.12 -17.56
N TYR A 65 -0.35 -18.65 -18.11
CA TYR A 65 0.89 -18.53 -17.34
C TYR A 65 0.76 -17.34 -16.37
N PRO A 66 0.86 -17.55 -15.04
CA PRO A 66 0.72 -16.47 -14.06
C PRO A 66 1.92 -15.53 -14.13
N CYS A 67 1.68 -14.25 -13.92
CA CYS A 67 2.70 -13.22 -13.80
C CYS A 67 2.19 -12.15 -12.84
N ASN A 68 3.07 -11.62 -11.99
CA ASN A 68 2.66 -10.66 -10.96
C ASN A 68 3.55 -9.42 -11.00
N ILE A 69 3.00 -8.29 -10.54
CA ILE A 69 3.76 -7.10 -10.17
C ILE A 69 3.46 -6.82 -8.72
N ASP A 70 4.39 -7.16 -7.83
CA ASP A 70 4.10 -7.20 -6.39
C ASP A 70 2.82 -8.03 -6.14
N THR A 71 1.81 -7.51 -5.44
CA THR A 71 0.54 -8.23 -5.22
C THR A 71 -0.49 -8.08 -6.35
N PHE A 72 -0.17 -7.40 -7.46
CA PHE A 72 -1.05 -7.30 -8.62
C PHE A 72 -0.96 -8.57 -9.46
N PRO A 73 -2.02 -9.41 -9.49
CA PRO A 73 -1.99 -10.66 -10.23
C PRO A 73 -2.25 -10.41 -11.71
N GLY A 74 -1.66 -11.25 -12.56
CA GLY A 74 -1.80 -11.16 -13.99
C GLY A 74 -1.62 -12.49 -14.69
N VAL A 75 -1.91 -12.46 -15.99
CA VAL A 75 -1.72 -13.61 -16.88
C VAL A 75 -0.97 -13.18 -18.13
N CYS A 76 -0.02 -14.00 -18.55
CA CYS A 76 0.71 -13.77 -19.78
C CYS A 76 -0.21 -13.98 -20.98
N GLN A 77 -0.30 -12.98 -21.84
CA GLN A 77 -1.08 -13.03 -23.07
C GLN A 77 -0.29 -12.40 -24.21
N ASP A 78 -0.56 -12.83 -25.44
CA ASP A 78 -0.05 -12.17 -26.63
C ASP A 78 -0.84 -10.88 -26.88
N LYS A 79 -0.19 -9.73 -26.72
CA LYS A 79 -0.81 -8.41 -26.89
C LYS A 79 -1.33 -8.11 -28.30
N THR A 80 -0.91 -8.89 -29.29
CA THR A 80 -1.37 -8.77 -30.68
C THR A 80 -2.59 -9.66 -30.95
N ALA A 81 -2.79 -10.70 -30.14
CA ALA A 81 -3.92 -11.64 -30.28
C ALA A 81 -5.08 -11.34 -29.32
N SER A 82 -4.83 -10.69 -28.18
CA SER A 82 -5.90 -10.26 -27.25
C SER A 82 -5.69 -8.85 -26.71
N THR A 83 -6.80 -8.18 -26.39
CA THR A 83 -6.81 -6.99 -25.55
C THR A 83 -6.73 -7.38 -24.09
N CYS A 84 -5.86 -6.71 -23.34
CA CYS A 84 -5.82 -6.90 -21.89
C CYS A 84 -7.08 -6.27 -21.29
N GLY A 85 -7.95 -7.12 -20.72
CA GLY A 85 -9.20 -6.67 -20.10
C GLY A 85 -9.04 -6.05 -18.71
N GLY A 86 -7.82 -5.99 -18.18
CA GLY A 86 -7.55 -5.37 -16.88
C GLY A 86 -7.23 -3.88 -17.00
N ASP A 87 -7.57 -3.11 -15.97
CA ASP A 87 -7.44 -1.63 -15.94
C ASP A 87 -5.99 -1.12 -16.05
N HIS A 88 -5.02 -2.00 -15.82
CA HIS A 88 -3.59 -1.67 -15.78
C HIS A 88 -2.84 -1.99 -17.08
N GLY A 89 -3.47 -2.74 -18.00
CA GLY A 89 -2.88 -3.09 -19.29
C GLY A 89 -1.73 -4.09 -19.24
N TYR A 90 -0.86 -4.01 -20.25
CA TYR A 90 0.25 -4.94 -20.47
C TYR A 90 1.58 -4.46 -19.89
N PHE A 91 2.31 -5.38 -19.25
CA PHE A 91 3.65 -5.15 -18.73
C PHE A 91 4.66 -6.13 -19.33
N LYS A 92 5.73 -5.58 -19.90
CA LYS A 92 6.86 -6.34 -20.45
C LYS A 92 7.73 -6.98 -19.34
N ASP A 93 8.55 -7.94 -19.76
CA ASP A 93 9.62 -8.55 -18.95
C ASP A 93 9.16 -9.36 -17.72
N LEU A 94 7.86 -9.70 -17.66
CA LEU A 94 7.25 -10.50 -16.58
C LEU A 94 6.74 -11.86 -17.05
N CYS A 95 6.77 -12.09 -18.36
CA CYS A 95 6.30 -13.30 -18.99
C CYS A 95 7.46 -13.98 -19.70
N PRO A 96 7.59 -15.31 -19.60
CA PRO A 96 8.51 -16.01 -20.46
C PRO A 96 7.94 -16.02 -21.89
N GLY A 97 8.79 -15.88 -22.91
CA GLY A 97 8.36 -15.86 -24.31
C GLY A 97 8.89 -14.65 -25.10
N GLY A 98 8.38 -14.48 -26.32
CA GLY A 98 8.78 -13.38 -27.20
C GLY A 98 8.17 -12.03 -26.80
N ASN A 99 8.64 -10.94 -27.42
CA ASN A 99 8.28 -9.55 -27.10
C ASN A 99 6.77 -9.22 -27.09
N ASN A 100 5.96 -10.03 -27.77
CA ASN A 100 4.51 -9.88 -27.85
C ASN A 100 3.78 -10.52 -26.67
N VAL A 101 4.40 -11.45 -25.95
CA VAL A 101 3.81 -12.09 -24.77
C VAL A 101 4.14 -11.26 -23.55
N GLN A 102 3.12 -10.58 -23.00
CA GLN A 102 3.27 -9.63 -21.90
C GLN A 102 2.26 -9.93 -20.79
N CYS A 103 2.55 -9.45 -19.60
CA CYS A 103 1.71 -9.69 -18.44
C CYS A 103 0.49 -8.76 -18.49
N CYS A 104 -0.70 -9.31 -18.66
CA CYS A 104 -1.96 -8.57 -18.52
C CYS A 104 -2.38 -8.60 -17.05
N ILE A 105 -2.32 -7.44 -16.39
CA ILE A 105 -2.59 -7.32 -14.96
C ILE A 105 -4.09 -7.17 -14.69
N SER A 106 -4.61 -7.95 -13.75
CA SER A 106 -6.02 -8.00 -13.36
C SER A 106 -6.38 -6.95 -12.31
N LYS A 107 -7.68 -6.71 -12.13
CA LYS A 107 -8.20 -5.87 -11.04
C LYS A 107 -7.92 -6.50 -9.66
N THR A 108 -7.72 -5.64 -8.68
CA THR A 108 -7.42 -5.96 -7.28
C THR A 108 -8.41 -5.27 -6.33
N THR A 109 -8.23 -5.43 -5.01
CA THR A 109 -8.99 -4.66 -4.01
C THR A 109 -8.68 -3.16 -4.06
N ILE A 110 -7.50 -2.77 -4.55
CA ILE A 110 -7.13 -1.36 -4.75
C ILE A 110 -8.01 -0.73 -5.82
N ASP A 111 -8.25 -1.44 -6.92
CA ASP A 111 -9.11 -0.95 -8.00
C ASP A 111 -10.55 -0.74 -7.48
N LYS A 112 -11.04 -1.66 -6.66
CA LYS A 112 -12.34 -1.49 -5.99
C LYS A 112 -12.37 -0.31 -5.03
N PHE A 113 -11.27 -0.03 -4.34
CA PHE A 113 -11.14 1.14 -3.47
C PHE A 113 -11.14 2.43 -4.28
N VAL A 114 -10.42 2.49 -5.40
CA VAL A 114 -10.43 3.63 -6.32
C VAL A 114 -11.83 3.87 -6.90
N ASP A 115 -12.51 2.81 -7.34
CA ASP A 115 -13.90 2.87 -7.83
C ASP A 115 -14.84 3.40 -6.72
N PHE A 116 -14.65 2.93 -5.48
CA PHE A 116 -15.38 3.43 -4.32
C PHE A 116 -15.14 4.92 -4.06
N LEU A 117 -13.89 5.39 -4.12
CA LEU A 117 -13.57 6.82 -3.98
C LEU A 117 -14.22 7.64 -5.09
N GLU A 118 -14.27 7.13 -6.32
CA GLU A 118 -14.93 7.81 -7.45
C GLU A 118 -16.44 7.95 -7.19
N THR A 119 -17.11 6.86 -6.78
CA THR A 119 -18.53 6.91 -6.42
C THR A 119 -18.79 7.87 -5.26
N THR A 120 -17.97 7.83 -4.20
CA THR A 120 -18.09 8.73 -3.05
C THR A 120 -17.91 10.19 -3.47
N TYR A 121 -16.92 10.47 -4.33
CA TYR A 121 -16.65 11.80 -4.84
C TYR A 121 -17.81 12.35 -5.68
N LYS A 122 -18.39 11.52 -6.55
CA LYS A 122 -19.58 11.90 -7.35
C LYS A 122 -20.78 12.24 -6.45
N LEU A 123 -21.00 11.48 -5.39
CA LEU A 123 -22.03 11.77 -4.39
C LEU A 123 -21.74 13.08 -3.64
N ALA A 124 -20.48 13.33 -3.28
CA ALA A 124 -20.08 14.58 -2.63
C ALA A 124 -20.33 15.80 -3.54
N ILE A 125 -20.05 15.69 -4.84
CA ILE A 125 -20.38 16.72 -5.82
C ILE A 125 -21.90 16.93 -5.91
N GLN A 126 -22.68 15.85 -5.94
CA GLN A 126 -24.15 15.93 -5.94
C GLN A 126 -24.68 16.65 -4.70
N TYR A 127 -24.19 16.29 -3.51
CA TYR A 127 -24.54 16.96 -2.26
C TYR A 127 -24.24 18.47 -2.31
N LYS A 128 -23.03 18.85 -2.77
CA LYS A 128 -22.63 20.26 -2.90
C LYS A 128 -23.46 21.05 -3.91
N SER A 129 -23.99 20.40 -4.96
CA SER A 129 -24.86 21.09 -5.92
C SER A 129 -26.21 21.50 -5.34
N GLY A 130 -26.66 20.81 -4.28
CA GLY A 130 -27.94 21.06 -3.59
C GLY A 130 -27.80 21.73 -2.22
N ALA A 131 -26.58 21.96 -1.73
CA ALA A 131 -26.33 22.48 -0.39
C ALA A 131 -25.24 23.57 -0.40
N SER A 132 -25.37 24.57 0.47
CA SER A 132 -24.43 25.70 0.62
C SER A 132 -23.12 25.32 1.35
N GLY A 133 -22.74 24.04 1.35
CA GLY A 133 -21.63 23.50 2.14
C GLY A 133 -20.26 24.04 1.72
N LYS A 134 -19.48 24.52 2.70
CA LYS A 134 -18.13 25.10 2.49
C LYS A 134 -17.05 24.05 2.18
N LYS A 135 -17.20 22.82 2.67
CA LYS A 135 -16.18 21.75 2.53
C LYS A 135 -16.04 21.29 1.08
N SER A 136 -14.82 20.98 0.65
CA SER A 136 -14.57 20.50 -0.72
C SER A 136 -15.11 19.08 -0.91
N ALA A 137 -15.35 18.64 -2.15
CA ALA A 137 -15.77 17.26 -2.40
C ALA A 137 -14.70 16.24 -1.95
N ASN A 138 -13.41 16.60 -2.06
CA ASN A 138 -12.31 15.79 -1.52
C ASN A 138 -12.41 15.65 0.00
N GLU A 139 -12.66 16.74 0.73
CA GLU A 139 -12.84 16.71 2.18
C GLU A 139 -14.03 15.84 2.58
N LEU A 140 -15.17 15.97 1.90
CA LEU A 140 -16.34 15.14 2.17
C LEU A 140 -16.09 13.64 1.94
N VAL A 141 -15.26 13.26 0.96
CA VAL A 141 -14.85 11.85 0.78
C VAL A 141 -14.03 11.37 1.98
N MET A 142 -13.07 12.18 2.46
CA MET A 142 -12.27 11.82 3.64
C MET A 142 -13.12 11.77 4.91
N GLU A 143 -14.13 12.62 5.02
CA GLU A 143 -15.11 12.57 6.11
C GLU A 143 -15.95 11.30 6.05
N TRP A 144 -16.38 10.87 4.86
CA TRP A 144 -17.08 9.61 4.70
C TRP A 144 -16.22 8.42 5.14
N LEU A 145 -14.93 8.40 4.79
CA LEU A 145 -14.01 7.35 5.24
C LEU A 145 -13.90 7.29 6.77
N ARG A 146 -13.84 8.45 7.44
CA ARG A 146 -13.50 8.53 8.87
C ARG A 146 -14.71 8.50 9.82
N HIS A 147 -15.92 8.79 9.35
CA HIS A 147 -17.05 9.17 10.20
C HIS A 147 -17.51 8.13 11.23
N GLU A 148 -17.28 6.84 11.01
CA GLU A 148 -17.75 5.81 11.95
C GLU A 148 -16.83 5.64 13.17
N LYS A 149 -15.52 5.93 13.04
CA LYS A 149 -14.52 5.71 14.09
C LYS A 149 -13.81 6.98 14.55
N TYR A 150 -13.59 7.93 13.64
CA TYR A 150 -12.71 9.08 13.82
C TYR A 150 -13.51 10.39 13.68
N ASP A 151 -14.58 10.48 14.45
CA ASP A 151 -15.47 11.63 14.56
C ASP A 151 -15.95 11.80 16.02
N GLY A 152 -16.31 13.02 16.41
CA GLY A 152 -16.87 13.33 17.72
C GLY A 152 -15.87 13.96 18.71
N LEU A 153 -16.42 14.72 19.65
CA LEU A 153 -15.66 15.37 20.73
C LEU A 153 -15.00 14.36 21.68
N THR A 154 -15.65 13.24 21.96
CA THR A 154 -15.13 12.21 22.89
C THR A 154 -13.93 11.47 22.34
N SER A 155 -13.84 11.31 21.02
CA SER A 155 -12.68 10.74 20.34
C SER A 155 -11.55 11.76 20.14
N GLY A 156 -11.82 13.06 20.36
CA GLY A 156 -10.88 14.17 20.19
C GLY A 156 -10.81 14.71 18.76
N TRP A 157 -11.42 14.03 17.78
CA TRP A 157 -11.30 14.37 16.35
C TRP A 157 -11.99 15.68 15.98
N ASP A 158 -13.12 15.98 16.61
CA ASP A 158 -13.78 17.28 16.44
C ASP A 158 -12.89 18.44 16.91
N THR A 159 -12.13 18.21 17.98
CA THR A 159 -11.19 19.21 18.51
C THR A 159 -9.98 19.34 17.60
N LEU A 160 -9.49 18.21 17.05
CA LEU A 160 -8.34 18.16 16.18
C LEU A 160 -8.63 18.85 14.84
N ILE A 161 -9.59 18.35 14.06
CA ILE A 161 -9.81 18.78 12.68
C ILE A 161 -11.26 19.18 12.36
N GLY A 162 -12.11 19.31 13.39
CA GLY A 162 -13.53 19.57 13.24
C GLY A 162 -14.32 18.30 12.92
N GLY A 163 -15.59 18.30 13.33
CA GLY A 163 -16.51 17.20 13.03
C GLY A 163 -16.81 17.07 11.54
N VAL A 164 -17.32 15.90 11.16
CA VAL A 164 -17.82 15.66 9.81
C VAL A 164 -19.02 16.57 9.48
N ASP A 165 -19.32 16.73 8.20
CA ASP A 165 -20.58 17.35 7.78
C ASP A 165 -21.74 16.34 7.93
N ASP A 166 -22.53 16.48 8.99
CA ASP A 166 -23.68 15.61 9.27
C ASP A 166 -24.70 15.57 8.11
N GLY A 167 -24.88 16.69 7.42
CA GLY A 167 -25.78 16.78 6.27
C GLY A 167 -25.29 15.91 5.13
N TRP A 168 -23.98 15.93 4.86
CA TRP A 168 -23.33 15.04 3.91
C TRP A 168 -23.44 13.57 4.32
N ILE A 169 -23.11 13.23 5.57
CA ILE A 169 -23.18 11.84 6.05
C ILE A 169 -24.61 11.30 5.92
N ASN A 170 -25.61 12.09 6.33
CA ASN A 170 -27.02 11.70 6.19
C ASN A 170 -27.46 11.57 4.73
N PHE A 171 -26.99 12.46 3.85
CA PHE A 171 -27.25 12.37 2.41
C PHE A 171 -26.70 11.07 1.82
N ALA A 172 -25.43 10.75 2.07
CA ALA A 172 -24.79 9.54 1.54
C ALA A 172 -25.41 8.25 2.12
N LYS A 173 -25.75 8.24 3.41
CA LYS A 173 -26.54 7.14 4.03
C LYS A 173 -27.92 6.99 3.39
N GLY A 174 -28.59 8.11 3.10
CA GLY A 174 -29.87 8.12 2.37
C GLY A 174 -29.77 7.55 0.94
N LYS A 175 -28.59 7.66 0.31
CA LYS A 175 -28.27 7.01 -0.97
C LYS A 175 -27.86 5.53 -0.82
N LYS A 176 -27.85 5.00 0.40
CA LYS A 176 -27.36 3.65 0.74
C LYS A 176 -25.92 3.41 0.27
N HIS A 177 -25.10 4.47 0.27
CA HIS A 177 -23.69 4.36 -0.05
C HIS A 177 -22.99 3.51 1.03
N PRO A 178 -22.24 2.45 0.67
CA PRO A 178 -21.63 1.57 1.67
C PRO A 178 -20.36 2.18 2.28
N MET A 179 -19.87 1.58 3.36
CA MET A 179 -18.48 1.74 3.79
C MET A 179 -17.56 0.80 3.02
N PHE A 180 -16.31 1.20 2.84
CA PHE A 180 -15.26 0.37 2.25
C PHE A 180 -14.15 0.22 3.27
N ASN A 181 -14.21 -0.79 4.12
CA ASN A 181 -13.39 -0.81 5.35
C ASN A 181 -11.92 -1.12 5.10
N GLN A 182 -11.60 -1.91 4.07
CA GLN A 182 -10.22 -2.33 3.83
C GLN A 182 -9.87 -2.70 2.39
N PHE A 183 -8.60 -2.50 2.02
CA PHE A 183 -7.99 -3.05 0.81
C PHE A 183 -6.60 -3.64 1.10
N ALA A 184 -6.13 -4.55 0.26
CA ALA A 184 -4.80 -5.16 0.40
C ALA A 184 -3.69 -4.22 -0.09
N ASP A 185 -2.66 -4.05 0.73
CA ASP A 185 -1.46 -3.27 0.37
C ASP A 185 -0.73 -3.89 -0.82
N PRO A 186 -0.32 -3.08 -1.81
CA PRO A 186 0.38 -3.61 -2.97
C PRO A 186 1.82 -4.06 -2.71
N HIS A 187 2.46 -3.68 -1.60
CA HIS A 187 3.89 -3.82 -1.36
C HIS A 187 4.24 -4.77 -0.21
N PHE A 188 3.51 -4.70 0.90
CA PHE A 188 3.68 -5.48 2.12
C PHE A 188 2.77 -6.71 2.14
N CYS A 189 2.81 -7.48 1.05
CA CYS A 189 2.14 -8.79 0.90
C CYS A 189 0.65 -8.80 1.25
N GLY A 190 -0.04 -7.74 0.85
CA GLY A 190 -1.49 -7.67 0.95
C GLY A 190 -1.99 -7.48 2.38
N GLN A 191 -1.19 -6.91 3.27
CA GLN A 191 -1.69 -6.43 4.57
C GLN A 191 -2.95 -5.57 4.35
N ALA A 192 -3.99 -5.83 5.14
CA ALA A 192 -5.27 -5.17 4.99
C ALA A 192 -5.21 -3.77 5.61
N PHE A 193 -5.23 -2.75 4.76
CA PHE A 193 -5.35 -1.33 5.13
C PHE A 193 -6.72 -1.04 5.68
N GLU A 194 -6.80 -0.36 6.82
CA GLU A 194 -8.02 0.23 7.35
C GLU A 194 -8.22 1.61 6.71
N THR A 195 -9.29 1.75 5.94
CA THR A 195 -9.54 2.99 5.19
C THR A 195 -10.02 4.14 6.07
N ASP A 196 -10.54 3.84 7.26
CA ASP A 196 -11.00 4.84 8.20
C ASP A 196 -9.82 5.59 8.82
N HIS A 197 -8.76 4.90 9.21
CA HIS A 197 -7.52 5.50 9.71
C HIS A 197 -6.83 6.29 8.60
N LEU A 198 -6.63 5.68 7.42
CA LEU A 198 -6.13 6.36 6.22
C LEU A 198 -6.95 7.64 5.92
N GLY A 199 -8.27 7.57 5.97
CA GLY A 199 -9.17 8.69 5.73
C GLY A 199 -9.04 9.80 6.76
N ALA A 200 -8.93 9.44 8.04
CA ALA A 200 -8.76 10.36 9.16
C ALA A 200 -7.42 11.11 9.09
N SER A 201 -6.31 10.37 8.94
CA SER A 201 -4.96 10.94 8.82
C SER A 201 -4.84 11.80 7.57
N MET A 202 -5.42 11.37 6.45
CA MET A 202 -5.41 12.14 5.21
C MET A 202 -6.24 13.42 5.33
N ASN A 203 -7.39 13.37 6.02
CA ASN A 203 -8.21 14.56 6.29
C ASN A 203 -7.42 15.57 7.14
N ALA A 204 -6.69 15.08 8.15
CA ALA A 204 -5.89 15.92 9.02
C ALA A 204 -4.79 16.65 8.24
N VAL A 205 -4.02 15.92 7.42
CA VAL A 205 -2.97 16.50 6.57
C VAL A 205 -3.56 17.44 5.51
N PHE A 206 -4.70 17.11 4.92
CA PHE A 206 -5.36 17.98 3.93
C PHE A 206 -5.73 19.35 4.52
N ARG A 207 -6.27 19.36 5.74
CA ARG A 207 -6.69 20.60 6.44
C ARG A 207 -5.53 21.36 7.06
N TYR A 208 -4.53 20.64 7.55
CA TYR A 208 -3.36 21.17 8.22
C TYR A 208 -2.09 20.60 7.56
N PRO A 209 -1.76 21.02 6.32
CA PRO A 209 -0.56 20.55 5.63
C PRO A 209 0.68 20.88 6.48
N PRO A 210 1.75 20.09 6.41
CA PRO A 210 2.89 20.23 7.30
C PRO A 210 3.51 21.62 7.19
N LEU A 211 3.82 22.19 8.34
CA LEU A 211 4.59 23.42 8.42
C LEU A 211 6.06 23.16 8.09
N ALA A 212 6.78 24.22 7.72
CA ALA A 212 8.23 24.13 7.57
C ALA A 212 8.90 23.68 8.87
N TYR A 213 10.05 23.02 8.76
CA TYR A 213 10.87 22.68 9.92
C TYR A 213 11.15 23.92 10.80
N PRO A 214 11.15 23.81 12.15
CA PRO A 214 11.01 22.59 12.96
C PRO A 214 9.59 22.32 13.47
N TYR A 215 8.56 22.90 12.85
CA TYR A 215 7.22 22.90 13.42
C TYR A 215 6.45 21.60 13.16
N VAL A 216 5.60 21.25 14.12
CA VAL A 216 4.58 20.19 14.00
C VAL A 216 3.19 20.79 14.18
N ASN A 217 2.19 20.19 13.55
CA ASN A 217 0.82 20.70 13.61
C ASN A 217 -0.23 19.57 13.74
N ARG A 218 -1.50 19.92 13.58
CA ARG A 218 -2.63 18.97 13.66
C ARG A 218 -2.62 17.89 12.58
N GLY A 219 -2.04 18.17 11.41
CA GLY A 219 -1.89 17.16 10.36
C GLY A 219 -0.89 16.09 10.75
N ASP A 220 0.20 16.48 11.43
CA ASP A 220 1.15 15.52 11.99
C ASP A 220 0.54 14.68 13.10
N PHE A 221 -0.18 15.31 14.03
CA PHE A 221 -0.81 14.60 15.15
C PHE A 221 -1.97 13.71 14.72
N GLY A 222 -2.70 14.10 13.69
CA GLY A 222 -3.77 13.29 13.12
C GLY A 222 -3.30 12.05 12.36
N GLY A 223 -1.99 11.85 12.19
CA GLY A 223 -1.41 10.58 11.77
C GLY A 223 -0.24 10.21 12.69
N TRP A 224 0.97 10.17 12.15
CA TRP A 224 2.16 9.62 12.82
C TRP A 224 2.42 10.13 14.24
N GLY A 225 2.08 11.39 14.54
CA GLY A 225 2.30 12.00 15.85
C GLY A 225 1.33 11.52 16.93
N GLY A 226 0.09 11.18 16.54
CA GLY A 226 -0.91 10.58 17.42
C GLY A 226 -0.50 9.18 17.82
N ASP A 227 -0.12 8.36 16.84
CA ASP A 227 0.34 6.99 17.07
C ASP A 227 1.68 6.94 17.82
N LEU A 228 2.59 7.88 17.55
CA LEU A 228 3.80 8.03 18.35
C LEU A 228 3.48 8.34 19.82
N SER A 229 2.42 9.12 20.09
CA SER A 229 1.98 9.46 21.44
C SER A 229 1.37 8.25 22.17
N THR A 230 0.56 7.44 21.50
CA THR A 230 0.02 6.21 22.09
C THR A 230 1.13 5.17 22.32
N LEU A 231 2.06 5.02 21.37
CA LEU A 231 3.22 4.13 21.51
C LEU A 231 4.14 4.55 22.66
N TYR A 232 4.34 5.86 22.87
CA TYR A 232 5.05 6.36 24.04
C TYR A 232 4.39 5.88 25.33
N ALA A 233 3.06 5.94 25.39
CA ALA A 233 2.33 5.53 26.57
C ALA A 233 2.48 4.02 26.83
N GLU A 234 2.39 3.20 25.79
CA GLU A 234 2.66 1.76 25.88
C GLU A 234 4.08 1.47 26.38
N TRP A 235 5.09 2.14 25.80
CA TRP A 235 6.49 1.97 26.19
C TRP A 235 6.72 2.35 27.65
N SER A 236 6.22 3.52 28.04
CA SER A 236 6.38 4.06 29.39
C SER A 236 5.83 3.11 30.45
N ARG A 237 4.68 2.47 30.18
CA ARG A 237 4.11 1.43 31.05
C ARG A 237 4.87 0.10 31.00
N ALA A 238 5.43 -0.26 29.84
CA ALA A 238 6.15 -1.52 29.67
C ALA A 238 7.53 -1.54 30.35
N GLY A 239 8.16 -0.37 30.55
CA GLY A 239 9.45 -0.25 31.24
C GLY A 239 10.60 -0.98 30.54
N LYS A 240 10.53 -1.14 29.21
CA LYS A 240 11.53 -1.85 28.40
C LYS A 240 12.59 -0.90 27.84
N PRO A 241 13.78 -1.39 27.42
CA PRO A 241 14.75 -0.58 26.68
C PRO A 241 14.10 0.03 25.42
N ALA A 242 14.02 1.36 25.34
CA ALA A 242 13.12 2.04 24.40
C ALA A 242 13.46 1.80 22.93
N ARG A 243 14.73 1.96 22.54
CA ARG A 243 15.12 2.07 21.14
C ARG A 243 14.72 0.86 20.29
N SER A 244 15.12 -0.35 20.68
CA SER A 244 14.73 -1.57 19.96
C SER A 244 13.25 -1.87 20.12
N TRP A 245 12.69 -1.66 21.33
CA TRP A 245 11.30 -1.97 21.62
C TRP A 245 10.30 -1.17 20.77
N VAL A 246 10.59 0.12 20.56
CA VAL A 246 9.80 1.03 19.71
C VAL A 246 9.92 0.60 18.25
N LYS A 247 11.15 0.41 17.77
CA LYS A 247 11.42 0.00 16.39
C LYS A 247 10.72 -1.32 16.03
N ASP A 248 10.86 -2.32 16.88
CA ASP A 248 10.33 -3.67 16.65
C ASP A 248 8.79 -3.68 16.62
N ARG A 249 8.12 -2.76 17.31
CA ARG A 249 6.65 -2.64 17.26
C ARG A 249 6.15 -2.07 15.95
N ILE A 250 6.75 -0.96 15.53
CA ILE A 250 6.42 -0.32 14.27
C ILE A 250 6.70 -1.30 13.13
N ILE A 251 7.90 -1.86 13.02
CA ILE A 251 8.25 -2.74 11.89
C ILE A 251 7.56 -4.12 12.02
N GLY A 252 7.40 -4.62 13.24
CA GLY A 252 6.82 -5.94 13.52
C GLY A 252 5.29 -5.99 13.46
N ASN A 253 4.63 -4.87 13.14
CA ASN A 253 3.17 -4.77 13.04
C ASN A 253 2.45 -5.09 14.36
N THR A 254 2.91 -4.50 15.49
CA THR A 254 2.33 -4.73 16.82
C THR A 254 2.22 -3.46 17.65
N GLY A 255 1.32 -3.45 18.65
CA GLY A 255 1.10 -2.30 19.54
C GLY A 255 0.16 -1.25 18.93
N THR A 256 0.17 -0.05 19.52
CA THR A 256 -0.68 1.07 19.09
C THR A 256 -0.10 1.92 17.94
N PHE A 257 1.15 1.67 17.55
CA PHE A 257 1.73 2.23 16.33
C PHE A 257 2.41 1.10 15.57
N LYS A 258 1.58 0.32 14.87
CA LYS A 258 2.01 -0.86 14.12
C LYS A 258 2.39 -0.47 12.69
N LEU A 259 3.03 -1.39 11.96
CA LEU A 259 3.44 -1.21 10.56
C LEU A 259 2.27 -0.73 9.72
N LEU A 260 1.09 -1.33 9.90
CA LEU A 260 -0.10 -0.96 9.15
C LEU A 260 -0.42 0.53 9.28
N ASP A 261 -0.45 1.05 10.51
CA ASP A 261 -0.69 2.46 10.80
C ASP A 261 0.38 3.34 10.16
N ALA A 262 1.66 2.93 10.25
CA ALA A 262 2.76 3.65 9.62
C ALA A 262 2.61 3.73 8.08
N ILE A 263 2.08 2.68 7.45
CA ILE A 263 1.80 2.72 6.02
C ILE A 263 0.61 3.67 5.72
N GLU A 264 -0.46 3.57 6.48
CA GLU A 264 -1.66 4.41 6.34
C GLU A 264 -1.35 5.90 6.52
N ASP A 265 -0.59 6.26 7.55
CA ASP A 265 -0.12 7.63 7.81
C ASP A 265 0.79 8.16 6.70
N THR A 266 1.65 7.31 6.19
CA THR A 266 2.58 7.66 5.10
C THR A 266 1.82 7.95 3.81
N ASP A 267 0.83 7.12 3.48
CA ASP A 267 -0.01 7.29 2.30
C ASP A 267 -0.96 8.49 2.46
N ALA A 268 -1.56 8.64 3.65
CA ALA A 268 -2.34 9.80 4.05
C ALA A 268 -1.55 11.09 3.90
N PHE A 269 -0.29 11.12 4.36
CA PHE A 269 0.57 12.29 4.20
C PHE A 269 0.85 12.59 2.72
N ASN A 270 1.29 11.59 1.97
CA ASN A 270 1.67 11.78 0.58
C ASN A 270 0.49 12.21 -0.30
N ILE A 271 -0.68 11.60 -0.13
CA ILE A 271 -1.90 11.92 -0.87
C ILE A 271 -2.52 13.24 -0.36
N GLY A 272 -2.60 13.42 0.96
CA GLY A 272 -3.19 14.60 1.61
C GLY A 272 -2.51 15.90 1.20
N ILE A 273 -1.17 15.91 1.09
CA ILE A 273 -0.43 17.08 0.58
C ILE A 273 -0.73 17.34 -0.90
N ILE A 274 -0.82 16.30 -1.73
CA ILE A 274 -1.17 16.47 -3.15
C ILE A 274 -2.56 17.11 -3.24
N LEU A 275 -3.53 16.63 -2.47
CA LEU A 275 -4.88 17.19 -2.42
C LEU A 275 -4.91 18.64 -1.92
N SER A 276 -4.13 18.96 -0.89
CA SER A 276 -4.05 20.33 -0.35
C SER A 276 -3.47 21.30 -1.38
N ASN A 277 -2.45 20.87 -2.13
CA ASN A 277 -1.80 21.68 -3.16
C ASN A 277 -2.57 21.71 -4.50
N LEU A 278 -3.36 20.68 -4.81
CA LEU A 278 -4.12 20.53 -6.06
C LEU A 278 -5.61 20.28 -5.75
N PRO A 279 -6.32 21.22 -5.11
CA PRO A 279 -7.67 20.99 -4.57
C PRO A 279 -8.73 20.73 -5.64
N ALA A 280 -8.46 21.11 -6.89
CA ALA A 280 -9.36 20.85 -8.04
C ALA A 280 -9.27 19.40 -8.55
N ARG A 281 -8.19 18.69 -8.25
CA ARG A 281 -8.00 17.31 -8.70
C ARG A 281 -8.74 16.37 -7.76
N ALA A 282 -9.46 15.39 -8.31
CA ALA A 282 -10.31 14.54 -7.50
C ALA A 282 -9.48 13.44 -6.79
N ILE A 283 -9.86 13.13 -5.55
CA ILE A 283 -9.17 12.16 -4.70
C ILE A 283 -9.02 10.78 -5.35
N HIS A 284 -10.02 10.31 -6.08
CA HIS A 284 -9.96 9.02 -6.79
C HIS A 284 -8.93 9.01 -7.92
N GLU A 285 -8.70 10.14 -8.60
CA GLU A 285 -7.67 10.25 -9.64
C GLU A 285 -6.27 10.22 -9.02
N ILE A 286 -6.08 10.91 -7.89
CA ILE A 286 -4.81 10.90 -7.16
C ILE A 286 -4.54 9.51 -6.59
N ALA A 287 -5.53 8.86 -5.98
CA ALA A 287 -5.42 7.50 -5.49
C ALA A 287 -5.09 6.51 -6.62
N LYS A 288 -5.75 6.64 -7.77
CA LYS A 288 -5.45 5.83 -8.97
C LYS A 288 -3.99 5.99 -9.40
N ASP A 289 -3.49 7.22 -9.46
CA ASP A 289 -2.08 7.46 -9.81
C ASP A 289 -1.10 6.97 -8.76
N TYR A 290 -1.48 7.05 -7.49
CA TYR A 290 -0.63 6.68 -6.37
C TYR A 290 -0.48 5.16 -6.24
N TYR A 291 -1.59 4.42 -6.39
CA TYR A 291 -1.64 2.99 -6.17
C TYR A 291 -1.49 2.14 -7.44
N LYS A 292 -1.50 2.70 -8.66
CA LYS A 292 -1.28 1.91 -9.89
C LYS A 292 0.07 1.18 -9.86
N PRO A 293 0.22 0.02 -10.52
CA PRO A 293 1.45 -0.78 -10.49
C PRO A 293 2.71 0.05 -10.75
N LYS A 294 3.74 -0.16 -9.94
CA LYS A 294 5.04 0.55 -10.02
C LYS A 294 4.99 2.06 -9.74
N ALA A 295 3.96 2.57 -9.05
CA ALA A 295 3.81 3.99 -8.77
C ALA A 295 4.19 4.39 -7.33
N GLY A 296 3.53 5.42 -6.80
CA GLY A 296 3.90 6.15 -5.58
C GLY A 296 4.08 5.24 -4.37
N TYR A 297 3.22 4.24 -4.22
CA TYR A 297 3.25 3.27 -3.12
C TYR A 297 4.62 2.58 -2.95
N ARG A 298 5.40 2.35 -4.02
CA ARG A 298 6.73 1.72 -3.89
C ARG A 298 7.79 2.60 -3.24
N THR A 299 7.54 3.90 -3.21
CA THR A 299 8.46 4.90 -2.67
C THR A 299 7.88 5.65 -1.49
N ARG A 300 6.70 5.23 -1.00
CA ARG A 300 5.88 5.96 -0.03
C ARG A 300 6.67 6.43 1.19
N PHE A 301 7.44 5.53 1.80
CA PHE A 301 8.22 5.82 3.00
C PHE A 301 9.42 6.71 2.69
N SER A 302 10.16 6.44 1.61
CA SER A 302 11.26 7.31 1.18
C SER A 302 10.77 8.73 0.83
N ALA A 303 9.59 8.85 0.23
CA ALA A 303 8.98 10.13 -0.12
C ALA A 303 8.49 10.85 1.13
N PHE A 304 7.84 10.16 2.06
CA PHE A 304 7.39 10.72 3.33
C PHE A 304 8.57 11.16 4.19
N PHE A 305 9.57 10.30 4.37
CA PHE A 305 10.80 10.63 5.09
C PHE A 305 11.45 11.89 4.53
N LYS A 306 11.68 11.93 3.22
CA LYS A 306 12.30 13.09 2.57
C LYS A 306 11.46 14.36 2.64
N LYS A 307 10.15 14.29 2.41
CA LYS A 307 9.27 15.46 2.38
C LYS A 307 8.97 16.01 3.77
N ARG A 308 8.78 15.14 4.77
CA ARG A 308 8.38 15.55 6.12
C ARG A 308 9.57 15.77 7.04
N PHE A 309 10.48 14.80 7.04
CA PHE A 309 11.56 14.72 8.00
C PHE A 309 12.91 15.13 7.41
N THR A 310 13.10 15.11 6.09
CA THR A 310 14.37 15.46 5.40
C THR A 310 15.52 14.50 5.69
N ASP A 311 15.96 14.43 6.95
CA ASP A 311 17.04 13.58 7.43
C ASP A 311 16.79 13.13 8.88
N ARG A 312 17.73 12.33 9.42
CA ARG A 312 17.66 11.76 10.77
C ARG A 312 17.54 12.82 11.87
N GLU A 313 18.30 13.91 11.79
CA GLU A 313 18.35 14.91 12.86
C GLU A 313 17.09 15.75 12.89
N HIS A 314 16.58 16.11 11.71
CA HIS A 314 15.27 16.74 11.59
C HIS A 314 14.15 15.80 12.07
N ALA A 315 14.22 14.49 11.75
CA ALA A 315 13.27 13.50 12.26
C ALA A 315 13.24 13.45 13.80
N LYS A 316 14.41 13.44 14.44
CA LYS A 316 14.52 13.48 15.91
C LYS A 316 13.93 14.75 16.49
N THR A 317 14.23 15.91 15.89
CA THR A 317 13.70 17.21 16.34
C THR A 317 12.18 17.24 16.24
N LEU A 318 11.62 16.80 15.12
CA LEU A 318 10.16 16.78 14.89
C LEU A 318 9.45 15.78 15.81
N ALA A 319 10.04 14.60 16.03
CA ALA A 319 9.50 13.64 16.99
C ALA A 319 9.51 14.18 18.42
N ARG A 320 10.59 14.87 18.82
CA ARG A 320 10.66 15.55 20.12
C ARG A 320 9.61 16.66 20.22
N GLU A 321 9.52 17.50 19.20
CA GLU A 321 8.55 18.60 19.14
C GLU A 321 7.12 18.08 19.22
N MET A 322 6.81 16.97 18.55
CA MET A 322 5.51 16.30 18.68
C MET A 322 5.25 15.79 20.09
N LEU A 323 6.25 15.24 20.77
CA LEU A 323 6.09 14.65 22.11
C LEU A 323 6.13 15.67 23.26
N THR A 324 6.80 16.81 23.10
CA THR A 324 7.02 17.77 24.20
C THR A 324 6.63 19.19 23.88
N GLY A 325 6.60 19.58 22.60
CA GLY A 325 6.37 20.95 22.16
C GLY A 325 4.90 21.39 22.25
N PRO A 326 4.63 22.68 22.00
CA PRO A 326 3.30 23.25 22.02
C PRO A 326 2.46 22.91 20.79
N GLY A 327 3.07 22.45 19.68
CA GLY A 327 2.37 22.35 18.39
C GLY A 327 2.03 23.73 17.81
N HIS A 328 1.72 23.79 16.52
CA HIS A 328 1.64 25.07 15.80
C HIS A 328 0.54 25.09 14.74
N LEU A 329 -0.18 26.20 14.65
CA LEU A 329 -1.04 26.54 13.49
C LEU A 329 -0.24 27.28 12.42
N SER A 330 0.79 28.02 12.83
CA SER A 330 1.79 28.66 11.98
C SER A 330 3.10 28.85 12.76
N PRO A 331 4.22 29.22 12.11
CA PRO A 331 5.49 29.46 12.80
C PRO A 331 5.45 30.44 13.98
N SER A 332 4.47 31.36 13.99
CA SER A 332 4.29 32.38 15.02
C SER A 332 3.04 32.17 15.88
N ASN A 333 2.35 31.04 15.73
CA ASN A 333 1.09 30.76 16.41
C ASN A 333 1.07 29.33 16.93
N GLU A 334 1.25 29.19 18.25
CA GLU A 334 1.17 27.92 18.95
C GLU A 334 -0.26 27.36 18.95
N ASP A 335 -0.37 26.03 19.08
CA ASP A 335 -1.64 25.32 19.00
C ASP A 335 -1.86 24.43 20.21
N SER A 336 -2.48 24.97 21.26
CA SER A 336 -2.74 24.26 22.51
C SER A 336 -3.57 22.97 22.36
N VAL A 337 -4.19 22.73 21.19
CA VAL A 337 -4.88 21.48 20.91
C VAL A 337 -3.92 20.29 20.85
N ILE A 338 -2.70 20.46 20.33
CA ILE A 338 -1.71 19.38 20.26
C ILE A 338 -1.33 18.86 21.66
N PRO A 339 -0.86 19.68 22.61
CA PRO A 339 -0.50 19.19 23.94
C PRO A 339 -1.71 18.63 24.70
N LEU A 340 -2.92 19.16 24.48
CA LEU A 340 -4.16 18.62 25.04
C LEU A 340 -4.42 17.20 24.55
N LEU A 341 -4.46 16.99 23.23
CA LEU A 341 -4.79 15.70 22.63
C LEU A 341 -3.67 14.68 22.84
N ARG A 342 -2.40 15.11 22.79
CA ARG A 342 -1.25 14.27 23.18
C ARG A 342 -1.39 13.77 24.61
N THR A 343 -1.74 14.66 25.54
CA THR A 343 -1.96 14.29 26.94
C THR A 343 -3.10 13.28 27.07
N ALA A 344 -4.21 13.49 26.35
CA ALA A 344 -5.34 12.57 26.35
C ALA A 344 -4.95 11.19 25.78
N ALA A 345 -4.25 11.15 24.65
CA ALA A 345 -3.76 9.92 24.03
C ALA A 345 -2.84 9.13 24.97
N ILE A 346 -1.93 9.81 25.66
CA ILE A 346 -0.97 9.18 26.58
C ILE A 346 -1.65 8.63 27.83
N LYS A 347 -2.65 9.35 28.34
CA LYS A 347 -3.35 9.00 29.57
C LYS A 347 -4.52 8.03 29.39
N LYS A 348 -4.95 7.78 28.15
CA LYS A 348 -6.13 6.97 27.79
C LYS A 348 -6.20 5.65 28.55
N ASP A 349 -5.11 4.88 28.53
CA ASP A 349 -5.03 3.54 29.14
C ASP A 349 -4.13 3.50 30.39
N GLY A 350 -3.79 4.68 30.93
CA GLY A 350 -2.91 4.77 32.08
C GLY A 350 -2.80 6.20 32.58
N ILE A 351 -3.73 6.61 33.43
CA ILE A 351 -3.85 8.00 33.93
C ILE A 351 -2.58 8.51 34.64
N LEU A 352 -1.78 7.59 35.19
CA LEU A 352 -0.51 7.86 35.88
C LEU A 352 0.72 7.81 34.97
N THR A 353 0.55 7.55 33.67
CA THR A 353 1.67 7.51 32.72
C THR A 353 2.34 8.88 32.68
N PRO A 354 3.66 9.00 32.97
CA PRO A 354 4.36 10.27 32.96
C PRO A 354 4.38 10.87 31.56
N LEU A 355 4.16 12.18 31.44
CA LEU A 355 4.20 12.86 30.15
C LEU A 355 5.66 12.94 29.64
N PRO A 356 5.91 12.93 28.32
CA PRO A 356 7.26 13.01 27.77
C PRO A 356 8.01 14.25 28.22
N SER A 357 7.30 15.36 28.46
CA SER A 357 7.87 16.61 28.99
C SER A 357 8.37 16.53 30.43
N SER A 358 8.05 15.45 31.16
CA SER A 358 8.58 15.20 32.51
C SER A 358 9.89 14.41 32.51
N LEU A 359 10.26 13.82 31.37
CA LEU A 359 11.52 13.11 31.21
C LEU A 359 12.63 14.07 30.77
N SER A 360 13.86 13.80 31.19
CA SER A 360 15.03 14.49 30.64
C SER A 360 15.21 14.17 29.15
N VAL A 361 15.94 15.04 28.45
CA VAL A 361 16.29 14.84 27.04
C VAL A 361 16.98 13.49 26.82
N ALA A 362 17.84 13.07 27.76
CA ALA A 362 18.61 11.82 27.69
C ALA A 362 17.72 10.58 27.91
N GLU A 363 16.71 10.66 28.78
CA GLU A 363 15.78 9.56 29.02
C GLU A 363 14.84 9.33 27.83
N LEU A 364 14.40 10.42 27.17
CA LEU A 364 13.50 10.33 26.01
C LEU A 364 14.24 9.99 24.71
N ALA A 365 15.54 10.29 24.61
CA ALA A 365 16.31 10.12 23.37
C ALA A 365 16.26 8.70 22.79
N PRO A 366 16.42 7.60 23.58
CA PRO A 366 16.32 6.25 23.04
C PRO A 366 14.95 5.92 22.43
N PHE A 367 13.85 6.47 22.98
CA PHE A 367 12.52 6.28 22.42
C PHE A 367 12.41 6.93 21.03
N ILE A 368 12.87 8.19 20.93
CA ILE A 368 12.91 8.93 19.66
C ILE A 368 13.81 8.22 18.64
N ASP A 369 14.99 7.76 19.06
CA ASP A 369 15.90 7.01 18.19
C ASP A 369 15.25 5.73 17.64
N GLY A 370 14.43 5.04 18.43
CA GLY A 370 13.71 3.85 17.97
C GLY A 370 12.70 4.15 16.87
N PHE A 371 11.95 5.25 17.02
CA PHE A 371 11.02 5.73 16.00
C PHE A 371 11.75 6.11 14.71
N VAL A 372 12.85 6.87 14.84
CA VAL A 372 13.63 7.31 13.67
C VAL A 372 14.33 6.14 12.99
N ASP A 373 14.82 5.15 13.75
CA ASP A 373 15.37 3.91 13.18
C ASP A 373 14.31 3.14 12.37
N ALA A 374 13.06 3.12 12.82
CA ALA A 374 11.96 2.50 12.08
C ALA A 374 11.67 3.25 10.78
N LEU A 375 11.57 4.59 10.83
CA LEU A 375 11.38 5.42 9.64
C LEU A 375 12.50 5.22 8.61
N GLU A 376 13.76 5.21 9.03
CA GLU A 376 14.89 5.02 8.13
C GLU A 376 14.94 3.61 7.55
N GLU A 377 14.55 2.59 8.30
CA GLU A 377 14.45 1.22 7.79
C GLU A 377 13.34 1.10 6.73
N LEU A 378 12.15 1.62 7.02
CA LEU A 378 11.03 1.64 6.07
C LEU A 378 11.35 2.49 4.83
N ALA A 379 12.07 3.61 4.98
CA ALA A 379 12.49 4.45 3.85
C ALA A 379 13.58 3.79 2.98
N LYS A 380 14.39 2.90 3.56
CA LYS A 380 15.37 2.08 2.83
C LYS A 380 14.74 0.83 2.21
N ASP A 381 13.61 0.38 2.73
CA ASP A 381 12.91 -0.77 2.19
C ASP A 381 12.54 -0.50 0.73
N LYS A 382 13.15 -1.28 -0.15
CA LYS A 382 12.81 -1.31 -1.58
C LYS A 382 11.74 -2.39 -1.85
N GLY A 383 11.16 -2.92 -0.78
CA GLY A 383 10.32 -4.10 -0.71
C GLY A 383 11.17 -5.35 -0.52
N LYS A 384 10.80 -6.17 0.45
CA LYS A 384 10.75 -7.60 0.15
C LYS A 384 9.59 -7.77 -0.81
N ALA A 385 9.90 -7.92 -2.09
CA ALA A 385 8.90 -8.40 -3.04
C ALA A 385 8.29 -9.68 -2.46
N CYS A 386 6.97 -9.66 -2.32
CA CYS A 386 6.17 -10.86 -2.41
C CYS A 386 6.37 -11.39 -3.85
#